data_AF-A0A0B8PE25-F1
#
_entry.id   AF-A0A0B8PE25-F1
#
_cell.length_a   1.000
_cell.length_b   1.000
_cell.length_c   1.000
_cell.angle_alpha   90.00
_cell.angle_beta   90.00
_cell.angle_gamma   90.00
#
_symmetry.space_group_name_H-M   'P 1'
#
loop_
_entity.id
_entity.type
_entity.pdbx_description
1 polymer ?
#
loop_
_entity_poly.entity_id
_entity_poly.type
_entity_poly.pdbx_seq_one_letter_code
_entity_poly.pdbx_strand_id
1 'polypeptide(L)'
;MFENERLRERINQLFSKIESQLKQILRERMLREGQGFSMDEKVLASIVLSYVEGRINRFVRSDFEIKPSEDLEQYWDLLRQQIA
;
A
#
# COMPACT_ATOMS: atom_id res chain seq x y z
N MET A 1 12.83 -8.44 26.86
CA MET A 1 12.29 -9.46 25.93
C MET A 1 10.94 -9.04 25.32
N PHE A 2 9.98 -8.51 26.08
CA PHE A 2 8.63 -8.10 25.59
C PHE A 2 8.55 -6.79 24.78
N GLU A 3 9.60 -5.97 24.78
CA GLU A 3 9.57 -4.64 24.14
C GLU A 3 9.59 -4.73 22.60
N ASN A 4 10.36 -5.68 22.05
CA ASN A 4 10.43 -5.93 20.60
C ASN A 4 9.11 -6.44 20.02
N GLU A 5 8.34 -7.20 20.79
CA GLU A 5 7.06 -7.76 20.35
C GLU A 5 5.97 -6.69 20.30
N ARG A 6 5.88 -5.85 21.35
CA ARG A 6 4.97 -4.70 21.38
C ARG A 6 5.25 -3.68 20.28
N LEU A 7 6.52 -3.46 19.93
CA LEU A 7 6.89 -2.55 18.85
C LEU A 7 6.46 -3.11 17.49
N ARG A 8 6.66 -4.41 17.28
CA ARG A 8 6.21 -5.11 16.06
C ARG A 8 4.69 -5.09 15.94
N GLU A 9 3.96 -5.32 17.03
CA GLU A 9 2.50 -5.21 17.06
C GLU A 9 2.02 -3.81 16.67
N ARG A 10 2.67 -2.75 17.16
CA ARG A 10 2.34 -1.37 16.79
C ARG A 10 2.52 -1.11 15.29
N ILE A 11 3.62 -1.61 14.70
CA ILE A 11 3.87 -1.49 13.26
C ILE A 11 2.80 -2.27 12.47
N ASN A 12 2.45 -3.48 12.90
CA ASN A 12 1.38 -4.25 12.26
C ASN A 12 0.04 -3.51 12.32
N GLN A 13 -0.31 -2.93 13.48
CA GLN A 13 -1.53 -2.14 13.64
C GLN A 13 -1.55 -0.89 12.73
N LEU A 14 -0.40 -0.24 12.54
CA LEU A 14 -0.28 0.88 11.61
C LEU A 14 -0.58 0.44 10.17
N PHE A 15 0.06 -0.64 9.70
CA PHE A 15 -0.17 -1.14 8.34
C PHE A 15 -1.61 -1.63 8.15
N SER A 16 -2.20 -2.32 9.13
CA SER A 16 -3.61 -2.71 9.08
C SER A 16 -4.56 -1.52 9.00
N LYS A 17 -4.26 -0.41 9.70
CA LYS A 17 -5.03 0.83 9.58
C LYS A 17 -4.89 1.46 8.20
N ILE A 18 -3.69 1.52 7.64
CA ILE A 18 -3.45 2.02 6.28
C ILE A 18 -4.21 1.19 5.26
N GLU A 19 -4.13 -0.14 5.34
CA GLU A 19 -4.85 -1.06 4.46
C GLU A 19 -6.37 -0.83 4.51
N SER A 20 -6.92 -0.65 5.72
CA SER A 20 -8.35 -0.38 5.91
C SER A 20 -8.77 0.95 5.27
N GLN A 21 -7.94 1.99 5.42
CA GLN A 21 -8.18 3.29 4.78
C GLN A 21 -8.13 3.20 3.25
N LEU A 22 -7.16 2.46 2.69
CA LEU A 22 -7.09 2.22 1.25
C LEU A 22 -8.35 1.52 0.72
N LYS A 23 -8.82 0.47 1.42
CA LYS A 23 -10.08 -0.22 1.07
C LYS A 23 -11.28 0.72 1.09
N GLN A 24 -11.36 1.60 2.09
CA GLN A 24 -12.44 2.58 2.19
C GLN A 24 -12.43 3.54 1.01
N ILE A 25 -11.27 4.09 0.64
CA ILE A 25 -11.13 5.01 -0.49
C ILE A 25 -11.57 4.33 -1.81
N LEU A 26 -11.13 3.09 -2.03
CA LEU A 26 -11.52 2.31 -3.20
C LEU A 26 -13.04 2.08 -3.25
N ARG A 27 -13.63 1.70 -2.12
CA ARG A 27 -15.09 1.49 -2.01
C ARG A 27 -15.90 2.77 -2.22
N GLU A 28 -15.43 3.90 -1.70
CA GLU A 28 -16.07 5.20 -1.94
C GLU A 28 -16.05 5.60 -3.41
N ARG A 29 -14.97 5.30 -4.13
CA ARG A 29 -14.90 5.54 -5.58
C ARG A 29 -15.95 4.73 -6.34
N MET A 30 -16.12 3.45 -6.02
CA MET A 30 -17.17 2.62 -6.62
C MET A 30 -18.57 3.21 -6.38
N LEU A 31 -18.84 3.67 -5.15
CA LEU A 31 -20.13 4.27 -4.80
C LEU A 31 -20.39 5.62 -5.51
N ARG A 32 -19.34 6.42 -5.77
CA ARG A 32 -19.45 7.75 -6.39
C ARG A 32 -19.50 7.70 -7.91
N GLU A 33 -18.67 6.87 -8.54
CA GLU A 33 -18.51 6.80 -10.00
C GLU A 33 -19.44 5.75 -10.64
N GLY A 34 -20.03 4.85 -9.84
CA GLY A 34 -20.92 3.79 -10.32
C GLY A 34 -20.23 2.69 -11.12
N GLN A 35 -18.92 2.84 -11.39
CA GLN A 35 -18.04 1.82 -11.92
C GLN A 35 -17.27 1.17 -10.77
N GLY A 36 -17.52 -0.12 -10.56
CA GLY A 36 -16.69 -0.96 -9.72
C GLY A 36 -15.38 -1.31 -10.42
N PHE A 37 -14.40 -1.76 -9.65
CA PHE A 37 -13.17 -2.31 -10.20
C PHE A 37 -13.42 -3.73 -10.73
N SER A 38 -12.60 -4.15 -11.69
CA SER A 38 -12.63 -5.54 -12.19
C SER A 38 -12.16 -6.56 -11.14
N MET A 39 -11.49 -6.11 -10.08
CA MET A 39 -10.97 -6.93 -8.99
C MET A 39 -11.52 -6.46 -7.63
N ASP A 40 -11.54 -7.37 -6.66
CA ASP A 40 -11.93 -7.09 -5.27
C ASP A 40 -11.07 -5.97 -4.67
N GLU A 41 -11.69 -4.96 -4.05
CA GLU A 41 -11.04 -3.82 -3.44
C GLU A 41 -10.05 -4.22 -2.33
N LYS A 42 -10.31 -5.36 -1.68
CA LYS A 42 -9.39 -5.94 -0.70
C LYS A 42 -8.07 -6.34 -1.36
N VAL A 43 -8.13 -6.95 -2.54
CA VAL A 43 -6.94 -7.39 -3.29
C VAL A 43 -6.18 -6.17 -3.78
N LEU A 44 -6.87 -5.16 -4.33
CA LEU A 44 -6.27 -3.91 -4.77
C LEU A 44 -5.55 -3.17 -3.64
N ALA A 45 -6.21 -3.00 -2.49
CA ALA A 45 -5.60 -2.37 -1.32
C ALA A 45 -4.36 -3.13 -0.82
N SER A 46 -4.42 -4.46 -0.80
CA SER A 46 -3.28 -5.30 -0.41
C SER A 46 -2.11 -5.15 -1.37
N ILE A 47 -2.34 -5.09 -2.69
CA ILE A 47 -1.28 -4.91 -3.69
C ILE A 47 -0.60 -3.55 -3.50
N VAL A 48 -1.37 -2.48 -3.33
CA VAL A 48 -0.84 -1.12 -3.08
C VAL A 48 0.01 -1.11 -1.81
N LEU A 49 -0.46 -1.75 -0.74
CA LEU A 49 0.27 -1.83 0.52
C LEU A 49 1.59 -2.63 0.37
N SER A 50 1.52 -3.82 -0.24
CA SER A 50 2.70 -4.67 -0.46
C SER A 50 3.74 -3.98 -1.34
N TYR A 51 3.32 -3.18 -2.31
CA TYR A 51 4.23 -2.37 -3.11
C TYR A 51 4.99 -1.35 -2.23
N VAL A 52 4.29 -0.59 -1.39
CA VAL A 52 4.91 0.39 -0.48
C VAL A 52 5.88 -0.30 0.49
N GLU A 53 5.48 -1.43 1.08
CA GLU A 53 6.35 -2.22 1.96
C GLU A 53 7.60 -2.73 1.23
N GLY A 54 7.46 -3.17 -0.02
CA GLY A 54 8.59 -3.57 -0.87
C GLY A 54 9.57 -2.43 -1.12
N ARG A 55 9.07 -1.21 -1.34
CA ARG A 55 9.90 0.00 -1.52
C ARG A 55 10.65 0.36 -0.24
N ILE A 56 10.00 0.32 0.92
CA ILE A 56 10.64 0.57 2.22
C ILE A 56 11.73 -0.49 2.47
N ASN A 57 11.44 -1.76 2.24
CA ASN A 57 12.44 -2.83 2.40
C ASN A 57 13.62 -2.67 1.44
N ARG A 58 13.38 -2.28 0.18
CA ARG A 58 14.45 -2.02 -0.80
C ARG A 58 15.34 -0.86 -0.37
N PHE A 59 14.75 0.22 0.12
CA PHE A 59 15.48 1.39 0.65
C PHE A 59 16.38 1.02 1.83
N VAL A 60 15.87 0.23 2.79
CA VAL A 60 16.66 -0.25 3.94
C VAL A 60 17.77 -1.20 3.48
N ARG A 61 17.48 -2.11 2.54
CA ARG A 61 18.45 -3.09 2.02
C ARG A 61 19.57 -2.48 1.17
N SER A 62 19.32 -1.32 0.57
CA SER A 62 20.32 -0.60 -0.23
C SER A 62 21.12 0.40 0.60
N ASP A 63 21.16 0.25 1.93
CA ASP A 63 21.80 1.22 2.83
C ASP A 63 21.38 2.68 2.54
N PHE A 64 20.10 2.87 2.25
CA PHE A 64 19.47 4.15 1.93
C PHE A 64 19.89 4.80 0.61
N GLU A 65 20.59 4.09 -0.28
CA GLU A 65 20.97 4.60 -1.60
C GLU A 65 19.77 4.75 -2.55
N ILE A 66 18.89 3.73 -2.62
CA ILE A 66 17.74 3.71 -3.54
C ILE A 66 16.54 4.35 -2.86
N LYS A 67 16.19 5.58 -3.25
CA LYS A 67 15.09 6.32 -2.61
C LYS A 67 13.76 5.62 -2.89
N PRO A 68 12.85 5.51 -1.90
CA PRO A 68 11.54 4.90 -2.12
C PRO A 68 10.67 5.71 -3.11
N SER A 69 10.99 6.98 -3.34
CA SER A 69 10.34 7.86 -4.32
C SER A 69 10.88 7.77 -5.75
N GLU A 70 11.97 7.03 -5.98
CA GLU A 70 12.54 6.85 -7.32
C GLU A 70 11.53 6.17 -8.25
N ASP A 71 11.32 6.67 -9.46
CA ASP A 71 10.35 6.15 -10.45
C ASP A 71 8.87 6.16 -10.01
N LEU A 72 8.52 6.89 -8.95
CA LEU A 72 7.16 6.88 -8.38
C LEU A 72 6.06 7.16 -9.42
N GLU A 73 6.30 8.11 -10.34
CA GLU A 73 5.34 8.45 -11.39
C GLU A 73 5.03 7.26 -12.31
N GLN A 74 6.06 6.53 -12.74
CA GLN A 74 5.91 5.39 -13.65
C GLN A 74 5.14 4.23 -12.96
N TYR A 75 5.44 3.99 -11.69
CA TYR A 75 4.70 3.02 -10.89
C TYR A 75 3.26 3.44 -10.63
N TRP A 76 3.04 4.74 -10.41
CA TRP A 76 1.71 5.29 -10.22
C TRP A 76 0.86 5.18 -11.49
N ASP A 77 1.45 5.41 -12.66
CA ASP A 77 0.77 5.21 -13.94
C ASP A 77 0.39 3.75 -14.18
N LEU A 78 1.29 2.80 -13.83
CA LEU A 78 1.00 1.37 -13.92
C LEU A 78 -0.11 0.94 -12.95
N LEU A 79 -0.08 1.45 -11.70
CA LEU A 79 -1.15 1.22 -10.73
C LEU A 79 -2.47 1.81 -11.20
N ARG A 80 -2.46 3.01 -11.78
CA ARG A 80 -3.65 3.63 -12.37
C ARG A 80 -4.26 2.79 -13.47
N GLN A 81 -3.45 2.19 -14.35
CA GLN A 81 -3.95 1.32 -15.41
C GLN A 81 -4.61 0.05 -14.88
N GLN A 82 -4.21 -0.45 -13.70
CA GLN A 82 -4.84 -1.63 -13.08
C GLN A 82 -6.10 -1.28 -12.27
N ILE A 83 -6.24 -0.02 -11.86
CA ILE A 83 -7.33 0.51 -11.03
C ILE A 83 -8.29 1.38 -11.89
N ALA A 84 -8.14 1.41 -13.21
CA ALA A 84 -9.02 2.08 -14.17
C ALA A 84 -9.99 1.07 -14.79
#